data_AF-A0A3D5KE02-F1
#
_entry.id   AF-A0A3D5KE02-F1
#
_cell.length_a   1.000
_cell.length_b   1.000
_cell.length_c   1.000
_cell.angle_alpha   90.00
_cell.angle_beta   90.00
_cell.angle_gamma   90.00
#
_symmetry.space_group_name_H-M   'P 1'
#
loop_
_entity.id
_entity.type
_entity.pdbx_description
1 polymer ?
#
loop_
_entity_poly.entity_id
_entity_poly.type
_entity_poly.pdbx_seq_one_letter_code
_entity_poly.pdbx_strand_id
1 'polypeptide(L)'
;MRNIPLLLDSGAHSLYNRHIMNTGNGFMNKCYDWYYTDEFKQYVDAYADFVKYYRGYIDYYVNVDAIGNPELTFKIHEYLEKEHNLRPMPVIHYLTDVSWVKKYMDKGYDYIAIGGLGQEVDKAHYFRWADTIFRYISDPVTKMPVIKTHGLAIANFEILRRYPWYSVDA
;
A
#
# COMPACT_ATOMS: atom_id res chain seq x y z
N MET A 1 -22.76 3.94 -18.55
CA MET A 1 -21.33 3.57 -18.40
C MET A 1 -20.74 4.48 -17.34
N ARG A 2 -20.06 3.93 -16.32
CA ARG A 2 -19.32 4.76 -15.35
C ARG A 2 -18.02 5.19 -16.05
N ASN A 3 -17.76 6.50 -16.09
CA ASN A 3 -16.58 7.06 -16.76
C ASN A 3 -15.41 7.34 -15.79
N ILE A 4 -15.57 7.07 -14.50
CA ILE A 4 -14.58 7.39 -13.46
C ILE A 4 -14.28 6.10 -12.68
N PRO A 5 -13.03 5.60 -12.73
CA PRO A 5 -12.60 4.45 -11.92
C PRO A 5 -12.69 4.76 -10.43
N LEU A 6 -13.15 3.80 -9.63
CA LEU A 6 -13.20 3.88 -8.17
C LEU A 6 -12.12 2.98 -7.55
N LEU A 7 -11.25 3.58 -6.75
CA LEU A 7 -10.32 2.88 -5.87
C LEU A 7 -10.89 2.83 -4.45
N LEU A 8 -10.92 1.65 -3.84
CA LEU A 8 -11.33 1.43 -2.47
C LEU A 8 -10.12 1.30 -1.55
N ASP A 9 -10.07 2.16 -0.52
CA ASP A 9 -9.13 2.02 0.60
C ASP A 9 -9.54 0.87 1.54
N SER A 10 -8.56 0.25 2.17
CA SER A 10 -8.74 -0.92 3.05
C SER A 10 -8.96 -0.57 4.53
N GLY A 11 -8.86 0.71 4.91
CA GLY A 11 -8.93 1.16 6.29
C GLY A 11 -7.68 0.86 7.13
N ALA A 12 -6.61 0.33 6.52
CA ALA A 12 -5.39 -0.09 7.21
C ALA A 12 -4.74 1.03 8.03
N HIS A 13 -4.74 2.28 7.55
CA HIS A 13 -4.23 3.43 8.30
C HIS A 13 -5.02 3.69 9.59
N SER A 14 -6.36 3.57 9.55
CA SER A 14 -7.19 3.71 10.76
C SER A 14 -6.93 2.59 11.77
N LEU A 15 -6.77 1.36 11.31
CA LEU A 15 -6.41 0.21 12.16
C LEU A 15 -5.03 0.41 12.80
N TYR A 16 -4.05 0.82 12.00
CA TYR A 16 -2.70 1.11 12.46
C TYR A 16 -2.68 2.20 13.55
N ASN A 17 -3.42 3.29 13.37
CA ASN A 17 -3.51 4.33 14.39
C ASN A 17 -4.13 3.80 15.69
N ARG A 18 -5.21 3.03 15.59
CA ARG A 18 -5.94 2.49 16.75
C ARG A 18 -5.12 1.46 17.53
N HIS A 19 -4.48 0.53 16.84
CA HIS A 19 -3.92 -0.69 17.46
C HIS A 19 -2.39 -0.70 17.55
N ILE A 20 -1.69 0.23 16.88
CA ILE A 20 -0.23 0.25 16.83
C ILE A 20 0.34 1.58 17.32
N MET A 21 -0.09 2.72 16.75
CA MET A 21 0.45 4.02 17.20
C MET A 21 0.06 4.36 18.64
N ASN A 22 -1.17 4.04 19.02
CA ASN A 22 -1.72 4.42 20.33
C ASN A 22 -1.36 3.44 21.47
N THR A 23 -0.60 2.37 21.21
CA THR A 23 -0.26 1.35 22.21
C THR A 23 1.13 1.53 22.86
N GLY A 24 1.94 2.51 22.44
CA GLY A 24 3.09 3.02 23.20
C GLY A 24 4.48 3.00 22.53
N ASN A 25 5.26 4.07 22.83
CA ASN A 25 6.70 4.33 22.62
C ASN A 25 7.30 4.29 21.21
N GLY A 26 6.74 5.11 20.31
CA GLY A 26 7.44 5.65 19.15
C GLY A 26 7.65 4.68 17.98
N PHE A 27 8.09 5.22 16.84
CA PHE A 27 8.26 4.50 15.56
C PHE A 27 9.09 3.21 15.66
N MET A 28 9.94 3.07 16.70
CA MET A 28 10.90 1.97 16.87
C MET A 28 10.42 0.79 17.72
N ASN A 29 9.35 0.93 18.51
CA ASN A 29 8.81 -0.17 19.34
C ASN A 29 7.38 -0.54 18.93
N LYS A 30 7.15 -0.73 17.63
CA LYS A 30 5.84 -1.14 17.12
C LYS A 30 5.56 -2.60 17.49
N CYS A 31 4.54 -2.81 18.30
CA CYS A 31 3.98 -4.13 18.55
C CYS A 31 2.92 -4.43 17.48
N TYR A 32 3.08 -5.53 16.74
CA TYR A 32 2.13 -5.95 15.70
C TYR A 32 1.23 -7.11 16.17
N ASP A 33 1.16 -7.39 17.47
CA ASP A 33 0.43 -8.53 18.02
C ASP A 33 -1.06 -8.53 17.64
N TRP A 34 -1.66 -7.36 17.49
CA TRP A 34 -3.06 -7.23 17.07
C TRP A 34 -3.34 -7.90 15.71
N TYR A 35 -2.39 -7.90 14.78
CA TYR A 35 -2.53 -8.54 13.47
C TYR A 35 -2.59 -10.08 13.53
N TYR A 36 -2.33 -10.67 14.70
CA TYR A 36 -2.43 -12.12 14.92
C TYR A 36 -3.70 -12.51 15.70
N THR A 37 -4.59 -11.55 15.98
CA THR A 37 -5.85 -11.80 16.70
C THR A 37 -6.96 -12.26 15.76
N ASP A 38 -7.95 -12.95 16.32
CA ASP A 38 -9.19 -13.31 15.61
C ASP A 38 -9.96 -12.05 15.17
N GLU A 39 -9.87 -10.95 15.93
CA GLU A 39 -10.50 -9.67 15.58
C GLU A 39 -9.94 -9.12 14.25
N PHE A 40 -8.61 -9.10 14.09
CA PHE A 40 -8.00 -8.68 12.83
C PHE A 40 -8.38 -9.61 11.68
N LYS A 41 -8.36 -10.94 11.90
CA LYS A 41 -8.78 -11.89 10.88
C LYS A 41 -10.23 -11.66 10.44
N GLN A 42 -11.14 -11.43 11.40
CA GLN A 42 -12.55 -11.10 11.12
C GLN A 42 -12.68 -9.82 10.31
N TYR A 43 -11.85 -8.80 10.58
CA TYR A 43 -11.81 -7.58 9.77
C TYR A 43 -11.42 -7.87 8.32
N VAL A 44 -10.33 -8.62 8.11
CA VAL A 44 -9.85 -8.96 6.76
C VAL A 44 -10.89 -9.78 5.99
N ASP A 45 -11.54 -10.73 6.66
CA ASP A 45 -12.63 -11.53 6.09
C ASP A 45 -13.83 -10.65 5.70
N ALA A 46 -14.25 -9.74 6.57
CA ALA A 46 -15.34 -8.80 6.30
C ALA A 46 -15.00 -7.81 5.16
N TYR A 47 -13.75 -7.34 5.08
CA TYR A 47 -13.27 -6.52 3.98
C TYR A 47 -13.35 -7.28 2.64
N ALA A 48 -12.92 -8.54 2.63
CA ALA A 48 -13.00 -9.38 1.43
C ALA A 48 -14.45 -9.59 0.97
N ASP A 49 -15.37 -9.82 1.90
CA ASP A 49 -16.80 -9.94 1.61
C ASP A 49 -17.39 -8.63 1.06
N PHE A 50 -16.99 -7.49 1.62
CA PHE A 50 -17.39 -6.18 1.12
C PHE A 50 -16.93 -5.96 -0.33
N VAL A 51 -15.67 -6.24 -0.64
CA VAL A 51 -15.11 -6.12 -2.00
C VAL A 51 -15.89 -7.01 -2.97
N LYS A 52 -16.18 -8.27 -2.60
CA LYS A 52 -16.94 -9.20 -3.43
C LYS A 52 -18.37 -8.72 -3.67
N TYR A 53 -19.05 -8.23 -2.63
CA TYR A 53 -20.42 -7.74 -2.71
C TYR A 53 -20.53 -6.53 -3.65
N TYR A 54 -19.57 -5.61 -3.58
CA TYR A 54 -19.55 -4.38 -4.39
C TYR A 54 -18.67 -4.44 -5.64
N ARG A 55 -18.22 -5.63 -6.08
CA ARG A 55 -17.29 -5.81 -7.21
C ARG A 55 -17.72 -5.16 -8.54
N GLY A 56 -19.01 -4.91 -8.73
CA GLY A 56 -19.53 -4.20 -9.92
C GLY A 56 -19.36 -2.67 -9.87
N TYR A 57 -18.92 -2.14 -8.73
CA TYR A 57 -18.78 -0.71 -8.47
C TYR A 57 -17.34 -0.29 -8.13
N ILE A 58 -16.47 -1.24 -7.83
CA ILE A 58 -15.08 -1.05 -7.41
C ILE A 58 -14.17 -1.51 -8.55
N ASP A 59 -13.34 -0.60 -9.06
CA ASP A 59 -12.39 -0.91 -10.14
C ASP A 59 -11.04 -1.38 -9.57
N TYR A 60 -10.62 -0.78 -8.46
CA TYR A 60 -9.39 -1.10 -7.75
C TYR A 60 -9.64 -1.13 -6.24
N TYR A 61 -8.87 -1.94 -5.51
CA TYR A 61 -8.91 -1.99 -4.06
C TYR A 61 -7.52 -2.37 -3.56
N VAL A 62 -7.06 -1.74 -2.48
CA VAL A 62 -5.74 -2.03 -1.89
C VAL A 62 -5.82 -3.19 -0.90
N ASN A 63 -4.68 -3.76 -0.51
CA ASN A 63 -4.66 -4.77 0.56
C ASN A 63 -4.84 -4.10 1.95
N VAL A 64 -5.20 -4.91 2.96
CA VAL A 64 -5.22 -4.46 4.37
C VAL A 64 -3.80 -4.55 4.89
N ASP A 65 -2.97 -3.55 4.63
CA ASP A 65 -1.53 -3.62 4.90
C ASP A 65 -1.18 -3.44 6.39
N ALA A 66 0.03 -3.87 6.74
CA ALA A 66 0.62 -3.61 8.06
C ALA A 66 1.71 -2.54 7.92
N ILE A 67 1.35 -1.28 8.18
CA ILE A 67 2.21 -0.12 7.94
C ILE A 67 3.57 -0.25 8.66
N GLY A 68 4.63 -0.35 7.86
CA GLY A 68 6.01 -0.52 8.34
C GLY A 68 6.45 -1.97 8.55
N ASN A 69 5.62 -2.95 8.18
CA ASN A 69 5.95 -4.38 8.20
C ASN A 69 5.61 -5.02 6.83
N PRO A 70 6.56 -5.02 5.87
CA PRO A 70 6.30 -5.52 4.53
C PRO A 70 6.10 -7.04 4.48
N GLU A 71 6.71 -7.80 5.41
CA GLU A 71 6.50 -9.24 5.51
C GLU A 71 5.07 -9.58 5.92
N LEU A 72 4.56 -8.92 6.96
CA LEU A 72 3.20 -9.10 7.43
C LEU A 72 2.18 -8.61 6.39
N THR A 73 2.44 -7.46 5.76
CA THR A 73 1.65 -6.97 4.61
C THR A 73 1.56 -8.03 3.51
N PHE A 74 2.68 -8.66 3.16
CA PHE A 74 2.69 -9.71 2.15
C PHE A 74 1.93 -10.98 2.60
N LYS A 75 2.01 -11.37 3.87
CA LYS A 75 1.22 -12.50 4.40
C LYS A 75 -0.28 -12.23 4.29
N ILE A 76 -0.73 -11.02 4.62
CA ILE A 76 -2.14 -10.61 4.50
C ILE A 76 -2.57 -10.59 3.04
N HIS A 77 -1.68 -10.10 2.16
CA HIS A 77 -1.88 -10.12 0.72
C HIS A 77 -2.10 -11.54 0.18
N GLU A 78 -1.23 -12.48 0.56
CA GLU A 78 -1.38 -13.88 0.16
C GLU A 78 -2.62 -14.55 0.75
N TYR A 79 -3.03 -14.17 1.96
CA TYR A 79 -4.27 -14.64 2.57
C TYR A 79 -5.50 -14.20 1.76
N LEU A 80 -5.56 -12.92 1.36
CA LEU A 80 -6.62 -12.40 0.47
C LEU A 80 -6.62 -13.10 -0.89
N GLU A 81 -5.44 -13.39 -1.45
CA GLU A 81 -5.32 -14.16 -2.70
C GLU A 81 -5.84 -15.60 -2.54
N LYS A 82 -5.37 -16.33 -1.53
CA LYS A 82 -5.58 -17.78 -1.41
C LYS A 82 -6.97 -18.12 -0.84
N GLU A 83 -7.36 -17.47 0.25
CA GLU A 83 -8.59 -17.82 0.98
C GLU A 83 -9.82 -17.11 0.41
N HIS A 84 -9.62 -15.94 -0.19
CA HIS A 84 -10.72 -15.11 -0.69
C HIS A 84 -10.80 -15.00 -2.20
N ASN A 85 -9.82 -15.55 -2.94
CA ASN A 85 -9.73 -15.43 -4.40
C ASN A 85 -9.81 -13.96 -4.87
N LEU A 86 -9.15 -13.07 -4.12
CA LEU A 86 -9.02 -11.66 -4.45
C LEU A 86 -7.63 -11.35 -5.01
N ARG A 87 -7.48 -10.21 -5.68
CA ARG A 87 -6.20 -9.72 -6.21
C ARG A 87 -6.05 -8.24 -5.90
N PRO A 88 -5.88 -7.87 -4.62
CA PRO A 88 -5.77 -6.46 -4.23
C PRO A 88 -4.52 -5.82 -4.82
N MET A 89 -4.56 -4.50 -5.02
CA MET A 89 -3.38 -3.70 -5.35
C MET A 89 -2.39 -3.77 -4.18
N PRO A 90 -1.13 -4.17 -4.41
CA PRO A 90 -0.11 -4.19 -3.38
C PRO A 90 0.20 -2.79 -2.86
N VAL A 91 0.38 -2.65 -1.55
CA VAL A 91 0.82 -1.41 -0.90
C VAL A 91 2.27 -1.56 -0.42
N ILE A 92 3.09 -0.54 -0.70
CA ILE A 92 4.42 -0.37 -0.11
C ILE A 92 4.50 0.94 0.66
N HIS A 93 5.29 0.95 1.73
CA HIS A 93 5.46 2.11 2.60
C HIS A 93 6.91 2.60 2.60
N TYR A 94 7.11 3.87 2.95
CA TYR A 94 8.44 4.41 3.27
C TYR A 94 9.27 3.43 4.12
N LEU A 95 10.57 3.29 3.79
CA LEU A 95 11.54 2.30 4.30
C LEU A 95 11.37 0.86 3.81
N THR A 96 10.34 0.54 3.03
CA THR A 96 10.22 -0.78 2.40
C THR A 96 11.35 -0.98 1.39
N ASP A 97 12.08 -2.08 1.51
CA ASP A 97 13.14 -2.43 0.56
C ASP A 97 12.60 -2.70 -0.86
N VAL A 98 13.36 -2.33 -1.87
CA VAL A 98 12.97 -2.46 -3.29
C VAL A 98 12.71 -3.91 -3.70
N SER A 99 13.29 -4.90 -3.01
CA SER A 99 13.00 -6.32 -3.23
C SER A 99 11.52 -6.67 -3.08
N TRP A 100 10.75 -5.94 -2.27
CA TRP A 100 9.30 -6.15 -2.16
C TRP A 100 8.57 -5.70 -3.42
N VAL A 101 9.01 -4.61 -4.04
CA VAL A 101 8.48 -4.17 -5.34
C VAL A 101 8.77 -5.21 -6.40
N LYS A 102 10.01 -5.71 -6.45
CA LYS A 102 10.38 -6.82 -7.33
C LYS A 102 9.48 -8.04 -7.10
N LYS A 103 9.24 -8.40 -5.85
CA LYS A 103 8.42 -9.57 -5.49
C LYS A 103 6.98 -9.45 -6.00
N TYR A 104 6.37 -8.27 -5.92
CA TYR A 104 5.04 -8.05 -6.51
C TYR A 104 5.08 -8.07 -8.04
N MET A 105 6.07 -7.44 -8.66
CA MET A 105 6.23 -7.47 -10.13
C MET A 105 6.44 -8.90 -10.66
N ASP A 106 7.26 -9.71 -10.00
CA ASP A 106 7.49 -11.13 -10.35
C ASP A 106 6.18 -11.95 -10.23
N LYS A 107 5.26 -11.56 -9.35
CA LYS A 107 3.89 -12.12 -9.23
C LYS A 107 2.89 -11.53 -10.26
N GLY A 108 3.37 -10.73 -11.21
CA GLY A 108 2.58 -10.13 -12.28
C GLY A 108 1.71 -8.96 -11.85
N TYR A 109 2.08 -8.25 -10.77
CA TYR A 109 1.43 -6.98 -10.42
C TYR A 109 2.02 -5.84 -11.25
N ASP A 110 1.15 -5.15 -11.98
CA ASP A 110 1.47 -4.04 -12.88
C ASP A 110 0.98 -2.68 -12.35
N TYR A 111 0.44 -2.66 -11.13
CA TYR A 111 -0.04 -1.49 -10.44
C TYR A 111 0.17 -1.64 -8.94
N ILE A 112 0.89 -0.70 -8.32
CA ILE A 112 1.18 -0.69 -6.89
C ILE A 112 0.79 0.64 -6.26
N ALA A 113 0.39 0.59 -4.99
CA ALA A 113 0.17 1.75 -4.15
C ALA A 113 1.42 2.06 -3.30
N ILE A 114 1.73 3.34 -3.15
CA ILE A 114 2.90 3.83 -2.41
C ILE A 114 2.39 4.83 -1.36
N GLY A 115 2.59 4.50 -0.09
CA GLY A 115 2.21 5.34 1.05
C GLY A 115 3.39 5.66 1.98
N GLY A 116 3.06 6.20 3.14
CA GLY A 116 4.03 6.42 4.21
C GLY A 116 4.62 7.83 4.28
N LEU A 117 3.85 8.85 3.87
CA LEU A 117 4.09 10.25 4.25
C LEU A 117 3.34 10.58 5.55
N GLY A 118 3.94 10.23 6.69
CA GLY A 118 3.43 10.57 8.02
C GLY A 118 4.14 11.78 8.66
N GLN A 119 3.66 12.21 9.82
CA GLN A 119 4.17 13.41 10.52
C GLN A 119 5.64 13.32 10.99
N GLU A 120 6.21 12.11 11.06
CA GLU A 120 7.58 11.87 11.55
C GLU A 120 8.58 11.51 10.44
N VAL A 121 8.22 11.69 9.17
CA VAL A 121 9.08 11.29 8.05
C VAL A 121 10.03 12.42 7.68
N ASP A 122 11.35 12.15 7.77
CA ASP A 122 12.33 13.05 7.17
C ASP A 122 12.16 13.05 5.64
N LYS A 123 11.83 14.23 5.11
CA LYS A 123 11.59 14.45 3.69
C LYS A 123 12.80 14.07 2.84
N ALA A 124 14.02 14.33 3.31
CA ALA A 124 15.22 13.98 2.56
C ALA A 124 15.41 12.45 2.51
N HIS A 125 15.14 11.74 3.60
CA HIS A 125 15.14 10.28 3.60
C HIS A 125 14.03 9.70 2.71
N TYR A 126 12.82 10.28 2.74
CA TYR A 126 11.73 9.85 1.87
C TYR A 126 12.11 9.99 0.41
N PHE A 127 12.69 11.13 0.01
CA PHE A 127 13.15 11.31 -1.37
C PHE A 127 14.20 10.28 -1.78
N ARG A 128 15.19 9.96 -0.93
CA ARG A 128 16.19 8.93 -1.27
C ARG A 128 15.56 7.54 -1.45
N TRP A 129 14.60 7.21 -0.59
CA TRP A 129 13.86 5.96 -0.69
C TRP A 129 13.00 5.92 -1.95
N ALA A 130 12.15 6.92 -2.16
CA ALA A 130 11.27 7.00 -3.33
C ALA A 130 12.06 7.08 -4.65
N ASP A 131 13.20 7.79 -4.68
CA ASP A 131 14.11 7.79 -5.84
C ASP A 131 14.63 6.38 -6.15
N THR A 132 14.91 5.57 -5.13
CA THR A 132 15.33 4.17 -5.32
C THR A 132 14.20 3.33 -5.92
N ILE A 133 12.98 3.47 -5.41
CA ILE A 133 11.79 2.78 -5.93
C ILE A 133 11.50 3.19 -7.38
N PHE A 134 11.37 4.50 -7.64
CA PHE A 134 11.03 5.01 -8.96
C PHE A 134 12.12 4.72 -9.99
N ARG A 135 13.40 4.76 -9.61
CA ARG A 135 14.49 4.32 -10.49
C ARG A 135 14.39 2.84 -10.85
N TYR A 136 14.01 1.99 -9.90
CA TYR A 136 13.89 0.55 -10.13
C TYR A 136 12.73 0.20 -11.08
N ILE A 137 11.58 0.85 -10.90
CA ILE A 137 10.38 0.59 -11.71
C ILE A 137 10.35 1.38 -13.01
N SER A 138 11.36 2.19 -13.33
CA SER A 138 11.38 3.00 -14.55
C SER A 138 12.29 2.41 -15.60
N ASP A 139 11.85 2.53 -16.86
CA ASP A 139 12.68 2.20 -17.99
C ASP A 139 13.93 3.12 -18.03
N PRO A 140 15.14 2.55 -18.21
CA PRO A 140 16.38 3.32 -18.10
C PRO A 140 16.55 4.36 -19.21
N VAL A 141 15.82 4.26 -20.32
CA VAL A 141 15.91 5.18 -21.47
C VAL A 141 14.85 6.27 -21.36
N THR A 142 13.58 5.89 -21.29
CA THR A 142 12.43 6.81 -21.27
C THR A 142 12.24 7.49 -19.92
N LYS A 143 12.80 6.92 -18.85
CA LYS A 143 12.61 7.37 -17.46
C LYS A 143 11.16 7.30 -16.98
N MET A 144 10.29 6.58 -17.69
CA MET A 144 8.89 6.36 -17.32
C MET A 144 8.73 5.02 -16.59
N PRO A 145 7.82 4.92 -15.61
CA PRO A 145 7.51 3.66 -14.95
C PRO A 145 7.02 2.59 -15.93
N VAL A 146 7.51 1.36 -15.77
CA VAL A 146 7.03 0.17 -16.50
C VAL A 146 5.79 -0.46 -15.85
N ILE A 147 5.43 0.00 -14.65
CA ILE A 147 4.19 -0.33 -13.92
C ILE A 147 3.52 0.95 -13.43
N LYS A 148 2.20 0.90 -13.20
CA LYS A 148 1.44 2.03 -12.64
C LYS A 148 1.75 2.20 -11.15
N THR A 149 1.63 3.44 -10.69
CA THR A 149 1.79 3.80 -9.27
C THR A 149 0.62 4.65 -8.78
N HIS A 150 0.06 4.30 -7.62
CA HIS A 150 -0.92 5.08 -6.90
C HIS A 150 -0.28 5.68 -5.65
N GLY A 151 -0.35 7.00 -5.47
CA GLY A 151 0.12 7.63 -4.23
C GLY A 151 -0.98 7.67 -3.18
N LEU A 152 -0.80 6.97 -2.06
CA LEU A 152 -1.73 6.98 -0.92
C LEU A 152 -1.55 8.23 -0.06
N ALA A 153 -2.60 9.04 0.06
CA ALA A 153 -2.60 10.31 0.80
C ALA A 153 -1.44 11.25 0.43
N ILE A 154 -1.09 11.31 -0.87
CA ILE A 154 0.03 12.13 -1.37
C ILE A 154 -0.52 13.50 -1.82
N ALA A 155 -0.58 14.45 -0.88
CA ALA A 155 -0.99 15.83 -1.16
C ALA A 155 0.20 16.81 -1.33
N ASN A 156 1.44 16.37 -1.07
CA ASN A 156 2.60 17.26 -1.11
C ASN A 156 3.01 17.60 -2.55
N PHE A 157 2.93 18.88 -2.92
CA PHE A 157 3.23 19.36 -4.28
C PHE A 157 4.62 18.98 -4.79
N GLU A 158 5.65 18.97 -3.93
CA GLU A 158 7.00 18.61 -4.36
C GLU A 158 7.12 17.12 -4.71
N ILE A 159 6.40 16.25 -4.00
CA ILE A 159 6.37 14.82 -4.28
C ILE A 159 5.53 14.53 -5.52
N LEU A 160 4.39 15.22 -5.66
CA LEU A 160 3.53 15.12 -6.83
C LEU A 160 4.26 15.50 -8.12
N ARG A 161 5.07 16.57 -8.10
CA ARG A 161 5.82 17.01 -9.28
C ARG A 161 7.10 16.22 -9.56
N ARG A 162 7.63 15.48 -8.56
CA ARG A 162 8.93 14.80 -8.66
C ARG A 162 8.81 13.43 -9.33
N TYR A 163 7.73 12.72 -9.08
CA TYR A 163 7.57 11.34 -9.53
C TYR A 163 6.43 11.19 -10.55
N PRO A 164 6.60 10.32 -11.56
CA PRO A 164 5.59 10.05 -12.57
C PRO A 164 4.47 9.14 -12.03
N TRP A 165 3.63 9.68 -11.16
CA TRP A 165 2.46 8.99 -10.62
C TRP A 165 1.44 8.69 -11.73
N TYR A 166 0.83 7.49 -11.70
CA TYR A 166 -0.34 7.21 -12.55
C TYR A 166 -1.61 7.86 -11.97
N SER A 167 -1.70 7.93 -10.64
CA SER A 167 -2.86 8.44 -9.89
C SER A 167 -2.46 8.71 -8.44
N VAL A 168 -3.23 9.52 -7.72
CA VAL A 168 -3.08 9.74 -6.27
C VAL A 168 -4.45 9.96 -5.64
N ASP A 169 -4.58 9.65 -4.36
CA ASP A 169 -5.57 10.24 -3.47
C ASP A 169 -4.88 11.19 -2.47
N ALA A 170 -5.58 12.26 -2.07
CA ALA A 170 -5.03 13.39 -1.32
C ALA A 170 -6.03 13.93 -0.30
#